data_AF-A0A1G4BI77-F1
#
_entry.id   AF-A0A1G4BI77-F1
#
_cell.length_a   1.000
_cell.length_b   1.000
_cell.length_c   1.000
_cell.angle_alpha   90.00
_cell.angle_beta   90.00
_cell.angle_gamma   90.00
#
_symmetry.space_group_name_H-M   'P 1'
#
loop_
_entity.id
_entity.type
_entity.pdbx_description
1 polymer ?
#
loop_
_entity_poly.entity_id
_entity_poly.type
_entity_poly.pdbx_seq_one_letter_code
_entity_poly.pdbx_strand_id
1 'polypeptide(L)'
;MKFAAVVLPLVPAALAAECVRDSGCAGCGQVASVSYVQNGNIFTATAPSYGSVTFDAKTITVKNTSNKWLLFCNWGSACFPLEAGQTCTTSRQSSDSTSLGLQVSSK
;
A
#
# COMPACT_ATOMS: atom_id res chain seq x y z
N MET A 1 -46.53 -22.09 3.14
CA MET A 1 -45.59 -22.16 2.00
C MET A 1 -44.40 -21.29 2.34
N LYS A 2 -43.21 -21.86 2.50
CA LYS A 2 -41.99 -21.16 2.95
C LYS A 2 -41.39 -20.41 1.76
N PHE A 3 -41.38 -19.07 1.82
CA PHE A 3 -40.59 -18.26 0.90
C PHE A 3 -39.13 -18.35 1.32
N ALA A 4 -38.31 -18.99 0.49
CA ALA A 4 -36.87 -19.04 0.66
C ALA A 4 -36.30 -17.64 0.38
N ALA A 5 -35.81 -16.97 1.43
CA ALA A 5 -34.97 -15.80 1.28
C ALA A 5 -33.63 -16.25 0.69
N VAL A 6 -33.41 -15.94 -0.59
CA VAL A 6 -32.10 -16.03 -1.23
C VAL A 6 -31.24 -14.92 -0.62
N VAL A 7 -30.48 -15.28 0.40
CA VAL A 7 -29.40 -14.43 0.92
C VAL A 7 -28.26 -14.51 -0.08
N LEU A 8 -28.22 -13.57 -1.02
CA LEU A 8 -27.00 -13.28 -1.77
C LEU A 8 -25.93 -12.85 -0.76
N PRO A 9 -24.74 -13.49 -0.72
CA PRO A 9 -23.63 -12.96 0.03
C PRO A 9 -23.17 -11.68 -0.68
N LEU A 10 -23.60 -10.53 -0.14
CA LEU A 10 -22.92 -9.26 -0.32
C LEU A 10 -21.52 -9.43 0.27
N VAL A 11 -20.59 -9.92 -0.55
CA VAL A 11 -19.16 -9.91 -0.24
C VAL A 11 -18.80 -8.45 0.05
N PRO A 12 -18.41 -8.09 1.28
CA PRO A 12 -18.06 -6.72 1.58
C PRO A 12 -16.78 -6.38 0.81
N ALA A 13 -16.84 -5.37 -0.07
CA ALA A 13 -15.69 -4.75 -0.71
C ALA A 13 -14.77 -3.99 0.28
N ALA A 14 -14.75 -4.38 1.56
CA ALA A 14 -14.28 -3.57 2.68
C ALA A 14 -13.29 -4.29 3.62
N LEU A 15 -12.66 -5.38 3.18
CA LEU A 15 -11.46 -5.90 3.85
C LEU A 15 -10.21 -5.44 3.08
N ALA A 16 -10.07 -4.13 2.84
CA ALA A 16 -8.73 -3.60 2.69
C ALA A 16 -8.06 -3.76 4.05
N ALA A 17 -7.04 -4.63 4.14
CA ALA A 17 -6.31 -4.81 5.38
C ALA A 17 -5.77 -3.44 5.84
N GLU A 18 -5.79 -3.16 7.14
CA GLU A 18 -5.16 -1.94 7.64
C GLU A 18 -3.64 -2.09 7.51
N CYS A 19 -2.96 -1.12 6.90
CA CYS A 19 -1.50 -1.22 6.77
C CYS A 19 -0.86 -1.12 8.16
N VAL A 20 -0.01 -2.09 8.48
CA VAL A 20 0.98 -1.93 9.55
C VAL A 20 1.96 -0.85 9.09
N ARG A 21 2.25 0.13 9.96
CA ARG A 21 3.25 1.17 9.69
C ARG A 21 4.46 0.88 10.57
N ASP A 22 5.58 0.58 9.93
CA ASP A 22 6.86 0.38 10.59
C ASP A 22 7.77 1.59 10.34
N SER A 23 8.62 1.91 11.31
CA SER A 23 9.55 3.05 11.23
C SER A 23 10.91 2.67 10.64
N GLY A 24 11.10 1.41 10.21
CA GLY A 24 12.39 0.91 9.74
C GLY A 24 12.35 -0.01 8.53
N CYS A 25 13.40 0.10 7.72
CA CYS A 25 14.17 -1.03 7.18
C CYS A 25 15.50 -0.52 6.63
N ALA A 26 16.36 -0.02 7.51
CA ALA A 26 17.76 0.16 7.16
C ALA A 26 18.39 -1.24 7.00
N GLY A 27 18.56 -1.70 5.76
CA GLY A 27 19.28 -2.96 5.45
C GLY A 27 18.47 -4.05 4.72
N CYS A 28 17.21 -3.79 4.38
CA CYS A 28 16.42 -4.70 3.55
C CYS A 28 16.84 -4.48 2.08
N GLY A 29 17.09 -5.55 1.34
CA GLY A 29 17.68 -5.47 0.00
C GLY A 29 16.78 -4.65 -0.92
N GLN A 30 17.19 -3.41 -1.23
CA GLN A 30 16.40 -2.52 -2.08
C GLN A 30 16.29 -3.13 -3.49
N VAL A 31 15.07 -3.40 -3.92
CA VAL A 31 14.76 -3.95 -5.25
C VAL A 31 14.20 -2.92 -6.21
N ALA A 32 13.65 -1.82 -5.71
CA ALA A 32 13.22 -0.68 -6.53
C ALA A 32 13.28 0.64 -5.75
N SER A 33 13.48 1.74 -6.49
CA SER A 33 13.33 3.11 -6.00
C SER A 33 12.65 3.92 -7.08
N VAL A 34 11.52 4.55 -6.75
CA VAL A 34 10.68 5.29 -7.70
C VAL A 34 10.20 6.61 -7.09
N SER A 35 9.98 7.61 -7.94
CA SER A 35 9.41 8.90 -7.51
C SER A 35 7.89 8.87 -7.57
N TYR A 36 7.24 9.71 -6.75
CA TYR A 36 5.80 9.92 -6.84
C TYR A 36 5.45 10.80 -8.03
N VAL A 37 4.40 10.42 -8.75
CA VAL A 37 3.77 11.22 -9.80
C VAL A 37 2.49 11.81 -9.23
N GLN A 38 2.34 13.13 -9.33
CA GLN A 38 1.15 13.84 -8.87
C GLN A 38 0.12 13.96 -9.99
N ASN A 39 -1.13 13.63 -9.68
CA ASN A 39 -2.29 13.90 -10.53
C ASN A 39 -3.42 14.52 -9.68
N GLY A 40 -3.59 15.84 -9.79
CA GLY A 40 -4.45 16.60 -8.88
C GLY A 40 -3.94 16.52 -7.44
N ASN A 41 -4.77 16.00 -6.54
CA ASN A 41 -4.43 15.83 -5.11
C ASN A 41 -3.89 14.43 -4.77
N ILE A 42 -3.76 13.56 -5.78
CA ILE A 42 -3.33 12.18 -5.61
C ILE A 42 -1.87 12.06 -6.03
N PHE A 43 -1.06 11.40 -5.21
CA PHE A 43 0.33 11.07 -5.53
C PHE A 43 0.48 9.57 -5.64
N THR A 44 1.02 9.09 -6.75
CA THR A 44 1.17 7.65 -7.00
C THR A 44 2.62 7.33 -7.33
N ALA A 45 3.19 6.36 -6.63
CA ALA A 45 4.46 5.75 -6.95
C ALA A 45 4.23 4.30 -7.36
N THR A 46 4.61 3.97 -8.59
CA THR A 46 4.47 2.61 -9.13
C THR A 46 5.86 2.03 -9.33
N ALA A 47 6.15 0.93 -8.63
CA ALA A 47 7.36 0.14 -8.82
C ALA A 47 7.02 -1.06 -9.73
N PRO A 48 7.42 -1.03 -11.02
CA PRO A 48 7.08 -2.08 -11.96
C PRO A 48 7.45 -3.47 -11.42
N SER A 49 6.57 -4.45 -11.60
CA SER A 49 6.70 -5.83 -11.10
C SER A 49 6.58 -6.03 -9.58
N TYR A 50 6.57 -4.96 -8.77
CA TYR A 50 6.53 -5.06 -7.31
C TYR A 50 5.21 -4.57 -6.72
N GLY A 51 4.71 -3.43 -7.19
CA GLY A 51 3.49 -2.87 -6.64
C GLY A 51 3.37 -1.36 -6.80
N SER A 52 2.51 -0.76 -5.99
CA SER A 52 2.26 0.68 -6.00
C SER A 52 1.89 1.22 -4.63
N VAL A 53 2.21 2.49 -4.39
CA VAL A 53 1.70 3.26 -3.27
C VAL A 53 0.99 4.51 -3.78
N THR A 54 -0.22 4.74 -3.29
CA THR A 54 -1.06 5.88 -3.64
C THR A 54 -1.41 6.68 -2.39
N PHE A 55 -1.14 7.97 -2.42
CA PHE A 55 -1.54 8.94 -1.39
C PHE A 55 -2.70 9.76 -1.92
N ASP A 56 -3.79 9.76 -1.17
CA ASP A 56 -4.86 10.75 -1.30
C ASP A 56 -4.69 11.84 -0.21
N ALA A 57 -5.63 12.76 -0.11
CA ALA A 57 -5.73 13.74 0.96
C ALA A 57 -5.84 13.09 2.35
N LYS A 58 -6.47 11.92 2.46
CA LYS A 58 -6.77 11.28 3.77
C LYS A 58 -6.11 9.94 4.00
N THR A 59 -5.78 9.22 2.93
CA THR A 59 -5.38 7.81 3.02
C THR A 59 -4.14 7.52 2.20
N ILE A 60 -3.50 6.42 2.56
CA ILE A 60 -2.40 5.80 1.82
C ILE A 60 -2.85 4.39 1.51
N THR A 61 -2.84 4.02 0.23
CA THR A 61 -3.11 2.66 -0.21
C THR A 61 -1.83 2.07 -0.76
N VAL A 62 -1.45 0.90 -0.26
CA VAL A 62 -0.26 0.16 -0.68
C VAL A 62 -0.71 -1.16 -1.28
N LYS A 63 -0.18 -1.48 -2.45
CA LYS A 63 -0.50 -2.70 -3.18
C LYS A 63 0.79 -3.43 -3.50
N ASN A 64 0.92 -4.66 -3.00
CA ASN A 64 1.95 -5.59 -3.42
C ASN A 64 1.39 -6.46 -4.56
N THR A 65 1.95 -6.32 -5.76
CA THR A 65 1.60 -7.18 -6.91
C THR A 65 2.59 -8.32 -7.11
N SER A 66 3.66 -8.35 -6.32
CA SER A 66 4.64 -9.42 -6.34
C SER A 66 4.10 -10.68 -5.66
N ASN A 67 4.69 -11.82 -6.02
CA ASN A 67 4.49 -13.10 -5.34
C ASN A 67 5.41 -13.26 -4.10
N LYS A 68 6.03 -12.19 -3.64
CA LYS A 68 6.95 -12.16 -2.50
C LYS A 68 6.44 -11.21 -1.43
N TRP A 69 6.87 -11.44 -0.20
CA TRP A 69 6.79 -10.42 0.84
C TRP A 69 7.65 -9.22 0.43
N LEU A 70 7.08 -8.01 0.54
CA LEU A 70 7.77 -6.78 0.21
C LEU A 70 7.53 -5.72 1.27
N LEU A 71 8.50 -4.83 1.40
CA LEU A 71 8.39 -3.64 2.20
C LEU A 71 8.40 -2.40 1.32
N PHE A 72 7.32 -1.63 1.40
CA PHE A 72 7.17 -0.36 0.70
C PHE A 72 7.49 0.78 1.67
N CYS A 73 8.64 1.43 1.51
CA CYS A 73 9.09 2.52 2.36
C CYS A 73 8.91 3.86 1.66
N ASN A 74 7.97 4.67 2.17
CA ASN A 74 7.97 6.09 1.86
C ASN A 74 9.15 6.74 2.59
N TRP A 75 10.16 7.16 1.82
CA TRP A 75 11.46 7.52 2.38
C TRP A 75 11.34 8.67 3.39
N GLY A 76 11.94 8.50 4.57
CA GLY A 76 11.89 9.48 5.64
C GLY A 76 10.55 9.59 6.39
N SER A 77 9.57 8.71 6.13
CA SER A 77 8.29 8.70 6.87
C SER A 77 7.92 7.33 7.44
N ALA A 78 7.57 6.36 6.59
CA ALA A 78 6.95 5.11 7.03
C ALA A 78 7.19 3.98 6.03
N CYS A 79 7.28 2.77 6.55
CA CYS A 79 7.37 1.54 5.78
C CYS A 79 6.14 0.65 5.99
N PHE A 80 5.69 0.01 4.92
CA PHE A 80 4.47 -0.81 4.88
C PHE A 80 4.83 -2.24 4.47
N PRO A 81 4.87 -3.20 5.41
CA PRO A 81 5.15 -4.60 5.10
C PRO A 81 3.88 -5.26 4.55
N LEU A 82 3.99 -5.89 3.38
CA LEU A 82 2.88 -6.59 2.73
C LEU A 82 3.31 -7.98 2.28
N GLU A 83 2.48 -8.98 2.57
CA GLU A 83 2.62 -10.31 1.97
C GLU A 83 2.36 -10.26 0.46
N ALA A 84 2.69 -11.36 -0.21
CA ALA A 84 2.45 -11.55 -1.63
C ALA A 84 0.98 -11.27 -2.00
N GLY A 85 0.77 -10.44 -3.03
CA GLY A 85 -0.55 -10.11 -3.57
C GLY A 85 -1.45 -9.26 -2.64
N GLN A 86 -0.96 -8.81 -1.49
CA GLN A 86 -1.79 -8.05 -0.56
C GLN A 86 -2.01 -6.61 -1.00
N THR A 87 -3.11 -6.03 -0.53
CA THR A 87 -3.38 -4.60 -0.59
C THR A 87 -3.82 -4.16 0.80
N CYS A 88 -3.27 -3.05 1.27
CA CYS A 88 -3.66 -2.45 2.53
C CYS A 88 -3.91 -0.96 2.38
N THR A 89 -4.67 -0.38 3.30
CA THR A 89 -4.89 1.06 3.39
C THR A 89 -4.65 1.55 4.82
N THR A 90 -4.14 2.76 4.98
CA THR A 90 -4.00 3.42 6.29
C THR A 90 -4.29 4.92 6.17
N SER A 91 -4.50 5.57 7.30
CA SER A 91 -4.67 7.03 7.34
C SER A 91 -3.35 7.72 7.04
N ARG A 92 -3.41 8.77 6.22
CA ARG A 92 -2.25 9.62 5.92
C ARG A 92 -1.90 10.45 7.15
N GLN A 93 -0.63 10.45 7.53
CA GLN A 93 -0.10 11.29 8.61
C GLN A 93 0.55 12.56 8.05
N SER A 94 0.69 13.59 8.87
CA SER A 94 1.34 14.85 8.48
C SER A 94 2.83 14.69 8.16
N SER A 95 3.48 13.64 8.69
CA SER A 95 4.88 13.29 8.39
C SER A 95 5.05 12.62 7.02
N ASP A 96 3.96 12.19 6.39
CA ASP A 96 4.00 11.48 5.12
C ASP A 96 4.30 12.42 3.94
N SER A 97 5.59 12.56 3.66
CA SER A 97 6.11 13.34 2.55
C SER A 97 6.22 12.49 1.28
N THR A 98 5.74 13.00 0.15
CA THR A 98 5.90 12.36 -1.18
C THR A 98 7.11 12.92 -1.94
N SER A 99 7.89 13.81 -1.34
CA SER A 99 9.02 14.49 -1.98
C SER A 99 10.29 13.65 -2.10
N LEU A 100 10.46 12.64 -1.23
CA LEU A 100 11.68 11.84 -1.16
C LEU A 100 11.61 10.53 -1.98
N GLY A 101 10.40 10.14 -2.41
CA GLY A 101 10.17 8.93 -3.21
C GLY A 101 9.86 7.68 -2.39
N LEU A 102 9.58 6.61 -3.12
CA LEU A 102 9.24 5.29 -2.60
C LEU A 102 10.41 4.33 -2.85
N GLN A 103 10.83 3.63 -1.81
CA GLN A 103 11.70 2.47 -1.93
C GLN A 103 10.93 1.18 -1.69
N VAL A 104 11.22 0.18 -2.48
CA VAL A 104 10.71 -1.18 -2.28
C VAL A 104 11.88 -2.07 -1.96
N SER A 105 11.76 -2.79 -0.86
CA SER A 105 12.77 -3.75 -0.40
C SER A 105 12.17 -5.14 -0.30
N SER A 106 12.96 -6.15 -0.61
CA SER A 106 12.66 -7.53 -0.25
C SER A 106 13.52 -7.94 0.94
N LYS A 107 12.99 -8.85 1.76
CA LYS A 107 13.82 -9.64 2.69
C LYS A 107 14.68 -10.64 1.92
#